data_AF-A0A1M5AEG7-F1
#
_entry.id   AF-A0A1M5AEG7-F1
#
_cell.length_a   1.000
_cell.length_b   1.000
_cell.length_c   1.000
_cell.angle_alpha   90.00
_cell.angle_beta   90.00
_cell.angle_gamma   90.00
#
_symmetry.space_group_name_H-M   'P 1'
#
loop_
_entity.id
_entity.type
_entity.pdbx_description
1 polymer ?
#
loop_
_entity_poly.entity_id
_entity_poly.type
_entity_poly.pdbx_seq_one_letter_code
_entity_poly.pdbx_strand_id
1 'polypeptide(L)'
;MNLSLIEGTVTHLSVPQDLFSMMTSVQPYKQPLLVSKDIEMYNIETLKQVIQIMRTSKKPMIIAGIGARLADSNIEELVEQWGAGLVTSLGAKGMVSETSVHMLGGIGEGGNPHASNILKQADVVLMIGTTWWPEEYVPIHTRVIQIEKHQANIAKGVQVEIGVMGHPNTIVPILIDGLKDYTKNQD
;
A
#
# COMPACT_ATOMS: atom_id res chain seq x y z
N MET A 1 14.94 2.37 -21.42
CA MET A 1 13.71 1.78 -20.82
C MET A 1 13.77 1.68 -19.29
N ASN A 2 14.85 2.10 -18.62
CA ASN A 2 14.93 2.02 -17.16
C ASN A 2 13.84 2.84 -16.47
N LEU A 3 13.49 4.01 -17.02
CA LEU A 3 12.43 4.85 -16.48
C LEU A 3 11.08 4.11 -16.41
N SER A 4 10.64 3.47 -17.50
CA SER A 4 9.40 2.67 -17.50
C SER A 4 9.45 1.48 -16.55
N LEU A 5 10.62 0.83 -16.41
CA LEU A 5 10.79 -0.34 -15.53
C LEU A 5 10.74 0.05 -14.05
N ILE A 6 11.36 1.17 -13.68
CA ILE A 6 11.45 1.64 -12.29
C ILE A 6 10.13 2.30 -11.86
N GLU A 7 9.60 3.19 -12.70
CA GLU A 7 8.42 3.98 -12.34
C GLU A 7 7.11 3.24 -12.58
N GLY A 8 7.12 2.16 -13.37
CA GLY A 8 5.91 1.48 -13.85
C GLY A 8 5.10 2.36 -14.80
N THR A 9 5.78 3.16 -15.62
CA THR A 9 5.18 4.13 -16.55
C THR A 9 5.49 3.80 -18.01
N VAL A 10 4.88 4.53 -18.94
CA VAL A 10 5.14 4.35 -20.37
C VAL A 10 6.41 5.12 -20.77
N THR A 11 7.27 4.48 -21.57
CA THR A 11 8.36 5.15 -22.29
C THR A 11 8.11 5.03 -23.79
N HIS A 12 8.03 6.17 -24.49
CA HIS A 12 7.96 6.20 -25.95
C HIS A 12 9.34 6.56 -26.52
N LEU A 13 9.83 5.75 -27.45
CA LEU A 13 11.03 6.02 -28.23
C LEU A 13 10.65 6.15 -29.70
N SER A 14 10.92 7.31 -30.30
CA SER A 14 10.74 7.55 -31.73
C SER A 14 12.11 7.76 -32.36
N VAL A 15 12.41 6.98 -33.40
CA VAL A 15 13.65 7.06 -34.15
C VAL A 15 13.29 7.31 -35.61
N PRO A 16 13.81 8.37 -36.26
CA PRO A 16 13.63 8.59 -37.69
C PRO A 16 14.07 7.38 -38.51
N GLN A 17 13.33 7.05 -39.57
CA GLN A 17 13.57 5.84 -40.37
C GLN A 17 14.95 5.85 -41.04
N ASP A 18 15.38 7.01 -41.53
CA ASP A 18 16.69 7.22 -42.12
C ASP A 18 17.80 6.97 -41.10
N LEU A 19 17.65 7.50 -39.88
CA LEU A 19 18.61 7.30 -38.80
C LEU A 19 18.65 5.82 -38.33
N PHE A 20 17.50 5.16 -38.22
CA PHE A 20 17.43 3.75 -37.82
C PHE A 20 18.15 2.82 -38.82
N SER A 21 18.21 3.23 -40.09
CA SER A 21 18.83 2.45 -41.17
C SER A 21 20.32 2.74 -41.36
N MET A 22 20.89 3.72 -40.65
CA MET A 22 22.30 4.09 -40.79
C MET A 22 23.21 3.02 -40.16
N MET A 23 24.26 2.64 -40.90
CA MET A 23 25.32 1.77 -40.37
C MET A 23 26.20 2.53 -39.39
N THR A 24 26.57 1.88 -38.28
CA THR A 24 27.49 2.45 -37.28
C THR A 24 28.51 1.41 -36.84
N SER A 25 29.74 1.87 -36.57
CA SER A 25 30.79 1.05 -35.95
C SER A 25 30.75 1.10 -34.42
N VAL A 26 29.92 1.96 -33.83
CA VAL A 26 29.75 2.09 -32.38
C VAL A 26 29.11 0.83 -31.83
N GLN A 27 29.77 0.23 -30.84
CA GLN A 27 29.24 -0.90 -30.11
C GLN A 27 28.33 -0.42 -28.97
N PRO A 28 27.20 -1.08 -28.71
CA PRO A 28 26.40 -0.79 -27.52
C PRO A 28 27.25 -0.96 -26.26
N TYR A 29 27.17 0.01 -25.36
CA TYR A 29 27.78 -0.15 -24.04
C TYR A 29 27.12 -1.32 -23.31
N LYS A 30 27.94 -2.13 -22.65
CA LYS A 30 27.42 -3.14 -21.72
C LYS A 30 26.65 -2.41 -20.63
N GLN A 31 25.39 -2.78 -20.42
CA GLN A 31 24.62 -2.17 -19.34
C GLN A 31 25.31 -2.44 -17.99
N PRO A 32 25.35 -1.46 -17.09
CA PRO A 32 25.90 -1.68 -15.75
C PRO A 32 25.10 -2.78 -15.05
N LEU A 33 25.79 -3.60 -14.25
CA LEU A 33 25.11 -4.45 -13.29
C LEU A 33 24.48 -3.53 -12.24
N LEU A 34 23.16 -3.40 -12.25
CA LEU A 34 22.44 -2.65 -11.24
C LEU A 34 22.17 -3.57 -10.06
N VAL A 35 22.76 -3.25 -8.90
CA VAL A 35 22.35 -3.81 -7.61
C VAL A 35 21.36 -2.81 -7.02
N SER A 36 20.07 -2.97 -7.32
CA SER A 36 19.03 -2.19 -6.65
C SER A 36 18.74 -2.84 -5.31
N LYS A 37 19.16 -2.20 -4.22
CA LYS A 37 18.46 -2.37 -2.94
C LYS A 37 17.34 -1.34 -2.96
N ASP A 38 16.10 -1.76 -2.72
CA ASP A 38 15.00 -0.83 -2.55
C ASP A 38 15.43 0.20 -1.49
N ILE A 39 15.56 1.47 -1.89
CA ILE A 39 15.94 2.54 -0.97
C ILE A 39 14.68 2.85 -0.18
N GLU A 40 14.58 2.26 1.00
CA GLU A 40 13.53 2.57 1.96
C GLU A 40 13.77 3.97 2.52
N MET A 41 12.84 4.89 2.26
CA MET A 41 12.96 6.29 2.66
C MET A 41 12.29 6.60 4.01
N TYR A 42 11.87 5.58 4.75
CA TYR A 42 11.35 5.74 6.10
C TYR A 42 12.48 5.62 7.14
N ASN A 43 12.35 6.35 8.24
CA ASN A 43 13.23 6.17 9.39
C ASN A 43 12.53 5.34 10.49
N ILE A 44 13.34 4.77 11.38
CA ILE A 44 12.86 3.92 12.47
C ILE A 44 11.89 4.67 13.41
N GLU A 45 12.10 5.97 13.61
CA GLU A 45 11.27 6.76 14.53
C GLU A 45 9.85 6.97 13.98
N THR A 46 9.71 7.21 12.68
CA THR A 46 8.40 7.27 12.00
C THR A 46 7.65 5.95 12.15
N LEU A 47 8.33 4.81 11.98
CA LEU A 47 7.69 3.50 12.16
C LEU A 47 7.27 3.25 13.61
N LYS A 48 8.08 3.65 14.60
CA LYS A 48 7.69 3.59 16.02
C LYS A 48 6.45 4.43 16.31
N GLN A 49 6.36 5.63 15.74
CA GLN A 49 5.16 6.47 15.86
C GLN A 49 3.95 5.77 15.25
N VAL A 50 4.05 5.22 14.04
CA VAL A 50 2.98 4.43 13.41
C VAL A 50 2.52 3.28 14.30
N ILE A 51 3.45 2.47 14.81
CA ILE A 51 3.14 1.36 15.70
C ILE A 51 2.43 1.87 16.96
N GLN A 52 2.90 2.97 17.56
CA GLN A 52 2.28 3.56 18.74
C GLN A 52 0.82 3.98 18.47
N ILE A 53 0.55 4.56 17.30
CA ILE A 53 -0.82 4.90 16.87
C ILE A 53 -1.67 3.64 16.72
N MET A 54 -1.17 2.65 15.98
CA MET A 54 -1.87 1.38 15.73
C MET A 54 -2.25 0.68 17.04
N ARG A 55 -1.37 0.72 18.05
CA ARG A 55 -1.62 0.13 19.39
C ARG A 55 -2.72 0.85 20.19
N THR A 56 -3.07 2.09 19.84
CA THR A 56 -4.17 2.81 20.50
C THR A 56 -5.54 2.49 19.91
N SER A 57 -5.59 1.81 18.77
CA SER A 57 -6.83 1.51 18.06
C SER A 57 -7.70 0.51 18.82
N LYS A 58 -9.01 0.77 18.83
CA LYS A 58 -10.07 -0.12 19.28
C LYS A 58 -10.86 -0.70 18.12
N LYS A 59 -10.93 0.01 16.99
CA LYS A 59 -11.64 -0.42 15.79
C LYS A 59 -10.71 -0.33 14.57
N PRO A 60 -9.64 -1.15 14.53
CA PRO A 60 -8.63 -1.08 13.49
C PRO A 60 -9.17 -1.56 12.15
N MET A 61 -8.80 -0.88 11.08
CA MET A 61 -9.19 -1.23 9.72
C MET A 61 -8.00 -1.11 8.77
N ILE A 62 -7.94 -2.00 7.78
CA ILE A 62 -6.95 -1.99 6.69
C ILE A 62 -7.69 -1.78 5.37
N ILE A 63 -7.19 -0.87 4.54
CA ILE A 63 -7.62 -0.72 3.14
C ILE A 63 -6.42 -1.04 2.25
N ALA A 64 -6.48 -2.18 1.54
CA ALA A 64 -5.40 -2.63 0.68
C ALA A 64 -5.70 -2.41 -0.81
N GLY A 65 -4.73 -1.81 -1.52
CA GLY A 65 -4.76 -1.60 -2.96
C GLY A 65 -3.87 -2.56 -3.73
N ILE A 66 -3.91 -2.46 -5.07
CA ILE A 66 -3.07 -3.26 -5.95
C ILE A 66 -1.57 -3.06 -5.66
N GLY A 67 -1.16 -1.91 -5.14
CA GLY A 67 0.22 -1.64 -4.74
C GLY A 67 0.70 -2.51 -3.57
N ALA A 68 -0.22 -3.15 -2.85
CA ALA A 68 0.07 -4.07 -1.74
C ALA A 68 0.26 -5.53 -2.19
N ARG A 69 0.07 -5.85 -3.47
CA ARG A 69 0.01 -7.23 -3.99
C ARG A 69 1.22 -8.11 -3.63
N LEU A 70 2.40 -7.52 -3.52
CA LEU A 70 3.63 -8.27 -3.16
C LEU A 70 3.78 -8.52 -1.66
N ALA A 71 2.81 -8.08 -0.84
CA ALA A 71 2.78 -8.25 0.60
C ALA A 71 1.51 -9.00 1.05
N ASP A 72 0.91 -9.80 0.17
CA ASP A 72 -0.35 -10.53 0.41
C ASP A 72 -0.35 -11.35 1.72
N SER A 73 0.60 -12.26 1.86
CA SER A 73 0.81 -13.10 3.06
C SER A 73 1.07 -12.27 4.31
N ASN A 74 1.91 -11.24 4.21
CA ASN A 74 2.18 -10.32 5.31
C ASN A 74 0.93 -9.51 5.71
N ILE A 75 0.07 -9.14 4.76
CA ILE A 75 -1.18 -8.43 5.06
C ILE A 75 -2.16 -9.35 5.77
N GLU A 76 -2.27 -10.61 5.37
CA GLU A 76 -3.08 -11.61 6.07
C GLU A 76 -2.62 -11.78 7.52
N GLU A 77 -1.31 -11.92 7.76
CA GLU A 77 -0.73 -11.96 9.11
C GLU A 77 -0.97 -10.67 9.89
N LEU A 78 -0.81 -9.50 9.28
CA LEU A 78 -1.03 -8.22 9.95
C LEU A 78 -2.51 -8.03 10.35
N VAL A 79 -3.43 -8.42 9.46
CA VAL A 79 -4.87 -8.40 9.73
C VAL A 79 -5.19 -9.22 10.97
N GLU A 80 -4.66 -10.44 11.03
CA GLU A 80 -4.81 -11.28 12.21
C GLU A 80 -4.17 -10.64 13.43
N GLN A 81 -2.88 -10.30 13.39
CA GLN A 81 -2.12 -9.77 14.54
C GLN A 81 -2.73 -8.50 15.12
N TRP A 82 -3.15 -7.56 14.26
CA TRP A 82 -3.76 -6.29 14.68
C TRP A 82 -5.25 -6.43 15.03
N GLY A 83 -5.91 -7.51 14.58
CA GLY A 83 -7.35 -7.72 14.74
C GLY A 83 -8.18 -6.76 13.88
N ALA A 84 -7.66 -6.38 12.72
CA ALA A 84 -8.28 -5.38 11.86
C ALA A 84 -9.34 -6.00 10.93
N GLY A 85 -10.36 -5.22 10.57
CA GLY A 85 -11.16 -5.55 9.39
C GLY A 85 -10.41 -5.17 8.11
N LEU A 86 -10.55 -5.96 7.06
CA LEU A 86 -9.87 -5.76 5.78
C LEU A 86 -10.85 -5.40 4.67
N VAL A 87 -10.59 -4.28 3.99
CA VAL A 87 -11.23 -3.91 2.74
C VAL A 87 -10.18 -3.90 1.63
N THR A 88 -10.55 -4.39 0.44
CA THR A 88 -9.69 -4.36 -0.75
C THR A 88 -10.27 -3.45 -1.82
N SER A 89 -9.40 -2.74 -2.53
CA SER A 89 -9.78 -2.12 -3.81
C SER A 89 -10.10 -3.20 -4.83
N LEU A 90 -10.83 -2.86 -5.90
CA LEU A 90 -11.15 -3.82 -6.97
C LEU A 90 -9.91 -4.50 -7.56
N GLY A 91 -8.81 -3.75 -7.76
CA GLY A 91 -7.55 -4.30 -8.27
C GLY A 91 -6.80 -5.21 -7.29
N ALA A 92 -7.16 -5.19 -6.00
CA ALA A 92 -6.57 -6.04 -4.96
C ALA A 92 -7.49 -7.20 -4.56
N LYS A 93 -8.62 -7.39 -5.24
CA LYS A 93 -9.53 -8.49 -4.95
C LYS A 93 -8.82 -9.84 -5.15
N GLY A 94 -9.03 -10.77 -4.22
CA GLY A 94 -8.35 -12.07 -4.22
C GLY A 94 -6.89 -12.04 -3.75
N MET A 95 -6.37 -10.89 -3.29
CA MET A 95 -5.03 -10.82 -2.67
C MET A 95 -4.97 -11.56 -1.33
N VAL A 96 -6.05 -11.52 -0.55
CA VAL A 96 -6.22 -12.29 0.69
C VAL A 96 -7.44 -13.18 0.51
N SER A 97 -7.49 -14.32 1.20
CA SER A 97 -8.62 -15.25 1.10
C SER A 97 -9.96 -14.55 1.37
N GLU A 98 -10.89 -14.67 0.44
CA GLU A 98 -12.24 -14.08 0.56
C GLU A 98 -13.09 -14.80 1.62
N THR A 99 -12.65 -15.95 2.12
CA THR A 99 -13.29 -16.67 3.24
C THR A 99 -12.71 -16.29 4.60
N SER A 100 -11.74 -15.38 4.65
CA SER A 100 -11.21 -14.86 5.92
C SER A 100 -12.31 -14.14 6.69
N VAL A 101 -12.39 -14.39 8.00
CA VAL A 101 -13.38 -13.73 8.89
C VAL A 101 -13.17 -12.22 8.99
N HIS A 102 -11.97 -11.74 8.66
CA HIS A 102 -11.62 -10.33 8.67
C HIS A 102 -11.93 -9.63 7.33
N MET A 103 -12.21 -10.38 6.27
CA MET A 103 -12.47 -9.82 4.94
C MET A 103 -13.88 -9.22 4.87
N LEU A 104 -13.96 -7.91 4.65
CA LEU A 104 -15.21 -7.20 4.39
C LEU A 104 -15.50 -7.02 2.90
N GLY A 105 -14.57 -7.42 2.01
CA GLY A 105 -14.70 -7.25 0.56
C GLY A 105 -14.29 -5.85 0.10
N GLY A 106 -14.99 -5.28 -0.89
CA GLY A 106 -14.79 -3.91 -1.38
C GLY A 106 -15.88 -2.94 -0.90
N ILE A 107 -15.68 -1.64 -1.10
CA ILE A 107 -16.72 -0.60 -0.92
C ILE A 107 -17.20 -0.05 -2.28
N GLY A 108 -18.27 0.75 -2.27
CA GLY A 108 -18.89 1.31 -3.48
C GLY A 108 -19.98 0.42 -4.08
N GLU A 109 -20.52 0.79 -5.25
CA GLU A 109 -21.70 0.15 -5.85
C GLU A 109 -21.55 -1.35 -6.14
N GLY A 110 -20.33 -1.81 -6.41
CA GLY A 110 -20.02 -3.24 -6.62
C GLY A 110 -19.44 -3.96 -5.39
N GLY A 111 -19.41 -3.28 -4.24
CA GLY A 111 -18.79 -3.77 -3.01
C GLY A 111 -19.79 -4.43 -2.06
N ASN A 112 -19.29 -4.74 -0.86
CA ASN A 112 -20.12 -5.13 0.27
C ASN A 112 -20.88 -3.88 0.78
N PRO A 113 -22.24 -3.90 0.77
CA PRO A 113 -23.04 -2.75 1.19
C PRO A 113 -22.85 -2.37 2.67
N HIS A 114 -22.33 -3.28 3.50
CA HIS A 114 -22.08 -3.03 4.92
C HIS A 114 -20.67 -2.52 5.21
N ALA A 115 -19.69 -2.74 4.32
CA ALA A 115 -18.29 -2.41 4.56
C ALA A 115 -18.08 -0.91 4.81
N SER A 116 -18.78 -0.05 4.08
CA SER A 116 -18.75 1.40 4.27
C SER A 116 -19.20 1.83 5.67
N ASN A 117 -20.23 1.18 6.23
CA ASN A 117 -20.74 1.49 7.57
C ASN A 117 -19.81 0.99 8.68
N ILE A 118 -19.07 -0.09 8.44
CA ILE A 118 -18.06 -0.61 9.36
C ILE A 118 -16.83 0.31 9.34
N LEU A 119 -16.33 0.69 8.15
CA LEU A 119 -15.24 1.67 8.00
C LEU A 119 -15.56 3.00 8.68
N LYS A 120 -16.83 3.45 8.65
CA LYS A 120 -17.30 4.66 9.36
C LYS A 120 -17.11 4.63 10.87
N GLN A 121 -16.89 3.45 11.46
CA GLN A 121 -16.65 3.30 12.89
C GLN A 121 -15.17 3.16 13.24
N ALA A 122 -14.29 3.08 12.24
CA ALA A 122 -12.87 2.88 12.46
C ALA A 122 -12.23 4.09 13.16
N ASP A 123 -11.39 3.83 14.16
CA ASP A 123 -10.63 4.89 14.84
C ASP A 123 -9.21 5.04 14.27
N VAL A 124 -8.64 3.96 13.73
CA VAL A 124 -7.39 3.96 12.99
C VAL A 124 -7.55 3.14 11.71
N VAL A 125 -7.18 3.75 10.57
CA VAL A 125 -7.16 3.09 9.27
C VAL A 125 -5.74 3.07 8.72
N LEU A 126 -5.27 1.87 8.35
CA LEU A 126 -4.03 1.68 7.62
C LEU A 126 -4.33 1.44 6.13
N MET A 127 -4.02 2.43 5.30
CA MET A 127 -4.05 2.31 3.85
C MET A 127 -2.72 1.74 3.33
N ILE A 128 -2.76 0.70 2.50
CA ILE A 128 -1.56 0.05 1.98
C ILE A 128 -1.62 -0.02 0.46
N GLY A 129 -0.70 0.66 -0.22
CA GLY A 129 -0.55 0.62 -1.68
C GLY A 129 -1.80 1.05 -2.44
N THR A 130 -2.56 2.00 -1.88
CA THR A 130 -3.80 2.52 -2.44
C THR A 130 -3.87 4.04 -2.29
N THR A 131 -4.49 4.67 -3.29
CA THR A 131 -4.96 6.07 -3.23
C THR A 131 -6.48 6.14 -3.18
N TRP A 132 -7.15 4.98 -3.23
CA TRP A 132 -8.58 4.88 -3.35
C TRP A 132 -9.22 4.67 -1.99
N TRP A 133 -9.87 5.73 -1.51
CA TRP A 133 -10.88 5.72 -0.46
C TRP A 133 -11.70 7.00 -0.65
N PRO A 134 -12.94 6.92 -1.17
CA PRO A 134 -13.72 8.13 -1.42
C PRO A 134 -14.04 8.89 -0.14
N GLU A 135 -13.95 10.22 -0.20
CA GLU A 135 -14.02 11.13 0.96
C GLU A 135 -15.33 10.96 1.77
N GLU A 136 -16.44 10.65 1.11
CA GLU A 136 -17.75 10.39 1.73
C GLU A 136 -17.79 9.15 2.64
N TYR A 137 -16.79 8.27 2.53
CA TYR A 137 -16.62 7.09 3.39
C TYR A 137 -15.56 7.29 4.48
N VAL A 138 -14.87 8.44 4.51
CA VAL A 138 -13.85 8.75 5.51
C VAL A 138 -14.52 9.27 6.78
N PRO A 139 -14.27 8.69 7.97
CA PRO A 139 -14.90 9.14 9.19
C PRO A 139 -14.14 10.34 9.77
N ILE A 140 -14.86 11.26 10.41
CA ILE A 140 -14.35 12.59 10.82
C ILE A 140 -13.18 12.49 11.82
N HIS A 141 -13.21 11.49 12.71
CA HIS A 141 -12.25 11.36 13.81
C HIS A 141 -11.26 10.20 13.63
N THR A 142 -11.15 9.67 12.40
CA THR A 142 -10.27 8.54 12.11
C THR A 142 -8.85 9.00 11.84
N ARG A 143 -7.90 8.32 12.46
CA ARG A 143 -6.48 8.50 12.20
C ARG A 143 -6.08 7.65 11.02
N VAL A 144 -5.55 8.27 9.97
CA VAL A 144 -5.22 7.57 8.73
C VAL A 144 -3.70 7.48 8.58
N ILE A 145 -3.19 6.26 8.43
CA ILE A 145 -1.80 5.97 8.12
C ILE A 145 -1.75 5.40 6.71
N GLN A 146 -0.82 5.85 5.88
CA GLN A 146 -0.71 5.39 4.49
C GLN A 146 0.69 4.89 4.18
N ILE A 147 0.81 3.64 3.72
CA ILE A 147 2.03 3.07 3.15
C ILE A 147 1.93 3.15 1.63
N GLU A 148 2.90 3.82 1.01
CA GLU A 148 2.92 4.02 -0.44
C GLU A 148 4.35 4.15 -0.95
N LYS A 149 4.64 3.63 -2.14
CA LYS A 149 5.98 3.69 -2.72
C LYS A 149 6.28 5.04 -3.37
N HIS A 150 5.24 5.69 -3.89
CA HIS A 150 5.35 6.90 -4.70
C HIS A 150 4.89 8.11 -3.90
N GLN A 151 5.79 9.05 -3.62
CA GLN A 151 5.47 10.26 -2.81
C GLN A 151 4.24 11.01 -3.31
N ALA A 152 4.08 11.11 -4.64
CA ALA A 152 2.97 11.80 -5.29
C ALA A 152 1.59 11.17 -5.03
N ASN A 153 1.54 9.96 -4.48
CA ASN A 153 0.30 9.25 -4.15
C ASN A 153 -0.09 9.40 -2.67
N ILE A 154 0.83 9.83 -1.80
CA ILE A 154 0.50 10.10 -0.39
C ILE A 154 -0.53 11.22 -0.30
N ALA A 155 -1.58 11.01 0.49
CA ALA A 155 -2.67 11.97 0.75
C ALA A 155 -3.41 12.48 -0.50
N LYS A 156 -3.33 11.78 -1.64
CA LYS A 156 -4.00 12.17 -2.89
C LYS A 156 -5.53 12.03 -2.81
N GLY A 157 -6.01 11.06 -2.05
CA GLY A 157 -7.45 10.76 -1.92
C GLY A 157 -8.09 11.26 -0.63
N VAL A 158 -7.38 11.16 0.49
CA VAL A 158 -7.89 11.48 1.83
C VAL A 158 -6.80 12.15 2.67
N GLN A 159 -7.18 12.85 3.73
CA GLN A 159 -6.23 13.37 4.70
C GLN A 159 -5.51 12.21 5.41
N VAL A 160 -4.18 12.30 5.48
CA VAL A 160 -3.31 11.28 6.09
C VAL A 160 -2.54 11.93 7.23
N GLU A 161 -2.53 11.27 8.39
CA GLU A 161 -1.77 11.70 9.56
C GLU A 161 -0.28 11.34 9.42
N ILE A 162 0.01 10.11 9.00
CA ILE A 162 1.39 9.66 8.72
C ILE A 162 1.45 8.92 7.38
N GLY A 163 2.23 9.46 6.45
CA GLY A 163 2.61 8.80 5.21
C GLY A 163 3.97 8.11 5.35
N VAL A 164 4.03 6.81 5.10
CA VAL A 164 5.26 6.01 5.12
C VAL A 164 5.64 5.65 3.69
N MET A 165 6.77 6.21 3.24
CA MET A 165 7.30 5.97 1.90
C MET A 165 8.11 4.68 1.83
N GLY A 166 7.62 3.67 1.13
CA GLY A 166 8.37 2.44 0.89
C GLY A 166 7.51 1.28 0.40
N HIS A 167 8.15 0.13 0.21
CA HIS A 167 7.47 -1.08 -0.23
C HIS A 167 6.65 -1.70 0.92
N PRO A 168 5.36 -2.02 0.69
CA PRO A 168 4.57 -2.75 1.67
C PRO A 168 5.22 -4.06 2.15
N ASN A 169 5.93 -4.76 1.25
CA ASN A 169 6.56 -6.04 1.57
C ASN A 169 7.73 -5.91 2.57
N THR A 170 8.31 -4.72 2.75
CA THR A 170 9.29 -4.51 3.82
C THR A 170 8.68 -3.87 5.06
N ILE A 171 7.74 -2.94 4.88
CA ILE A 171 7.17 -2.19 6.01
C ILE A 171 6.23 -3.05 6.84
N VAL A 172 5.35 -3.83 6.19
CA VAL A 172 4.31 -4.63 6.88
C VAL A 172 4.94 -5.63 7.88
N PRO A 173 6.01 -6.39 7.54
CA PRO A 173 6.72 -7.22 8.51
C PRO A 173 7.21 -6.48 9.76
N ILE A 174 7.68 -5.24 9.61
CA ILE A 174 8.14 -4.42 10.75
C ILE A 174 6.95 -4.03 11.64
N LEU A 175 5.80 -3.71 11.03
CA LEU A 175 4.57 -3.41 11.78
C LEU A 175 4.06 -4.63 12.55
N ILE A 176 4.11 -5.82 11.94
CA ILE A 176 3.76 -7.09 12.61
C ILE A 176 4.65 -7.30 13.83
N ASP A 177 5.98 -7.15 13.67
CA ASP A 177 6.93 -7.30 14.77
C ASP A 177 6.63 -6.34 15.94
N GLY A 178 6.34 -5.07 15.62
CA GLY A 178 5.94 -4.06 16.62
C GLY A 178 4.60 -4.32 17.31
N LEU A 179 3.79 -5.25 16.78
CA LEU A 179 2.49 -5.63 17.31
C LEU A 179 2.49 -7.00 18.01
N LYS A 180 3.61 -7.73 18.10
CA LYS A 180 3.64 -9.08 18.72
C LYS A 180 3.02 -9.13 20.13
N ASP A 181 3.29 -8.13 20.96
CA ASP A 181 2.74 -8.01 22.32
C ASP A 181 1.47 -7.13 22.39
N TYR A 182 0.77 -6.96 21.26
CA TYR A 182 -0.50 -6.25 21.23
C TYR A 182 -1.66 -7.19 21.58
N THR A 183 -2.51 -6.78 22.52
CA THR A 183 -3.76 -7.48 22.82
C THR A 183 -4.87 -6.86 21.98
N LYS A 184 -5.43 -7.66 21.08
CA LYS A 184 -6.56 -7.26 20.23
C LYS A 184 -7.73 -6.81 21.08
N ASN A 185 -8.46 -5.80 20.59
CA ASN A 185 -9.71 -5.41 21.22
C ASN A 185 -10.71 -6.59 21.11
N GLN A 186 -11.42 -6.88 22.20
CA GLN A 186 -12.43 -7.95 22.25
C GLN A 186 -13.87 -7.42 22.21
N ASP A 187 -14.02 -6.10 22.32
CA ASP A 187 -15.30 -5.37 22.25
C ASP A 187 -15.62 -4.94 20.80
#